data_AF-A0A4Q0Y0S2-F1
#
_entry.id   AF-A0A4Q0Y0S2-F1
#
_cell.length_a   1.000
_cell.length_b   1.000
_cell.length_c   1.000
_cell.angle_alpha   90.00
_cell.angle_beta   90.00
_cell.angle_gamma   90.00
#
_symmetry.space_group_name_H-M   'P 1'
#
loop_
_entity.id
_entity.type
_entity.pdbx_description
1 polymer ?
#
loop_
_entity_poly.entity_id
_entity_poly.type
_entity_poly.pdbx_seq_one_letter_code
_entity_poly.pdbx_strand_id
1 'polypeptide(L)' 'MVSRYYNGFSHHKIEEPVNKLVYEITSLIKFKQDYNSAVDMILKNNLKLEDVVSRTARLTFDEVVKLADLLISRK' A
#
# COMPACT_ATOMS: atom_id res chain seq x y z
N MET A 1 29.72 29.53 -3.09
CA MET A 1 29.90 28.08 -3.35
C MET A 1 29.60 27.35 -2.04
N VAL A 2 28.40 26.76 -1.91
CA VAL A 2 28.11 25.29 -1.94
C VAL A 2 28.97 24.53 -0.91
N SER A 3 28.47 23.84 0.11
CA SER A 3 27.32 22.93 0.14
C SER A 3 26.80 22.73 1.58
N ARG A 4 25.47 22.71 1.75
CA ARG A 4 24.80 22.25 2.98
C ARG A 4 24.82 20.72 2.98
N TYR A 5 25.66 20.11 3.80
CA TYR A 5 25.59 18.66 4.02
C TYR A 5 24.58 18.34 5.12
N TYR A 6 23.47 17.77 4.66
CA TYR A 6 22.52 16.97 5.41
C TYR A 6 23.26 16.06 6.41
N ASN A 7 22.93 16.16 7.70
CA ASN A 7 23.17 15.05 8.59
C ASN A 7 22.11 14.98 9.69
N GLY A 8 21.41 13.84 9.72
CA GLY A 8 20.71 13.38 10.91
C GLY A 8 19.25 13.80 11.06
N PHE A 9 18.41 13.62 10.04
CA PHE A 9 16.97 13.42 10.32
C PHE A 9 16.80 12.06 11.00
N SER A 10 16.96 12.04 12.32
CA SER A 10 16.44 11.01 13.20
C SER A 10 14.91 11.05 13.17
N HIS A 11 14.30 10.59 12.09
CA HIS A 11 12.88 10.33 12.01
C HIS A 11 12.67 8.83 12.17
N HIS A 12 12.75 8.35 13.42
CA HIS A 12 11.85 7.27 13.83
C HIS A 12 10.43 7.84 13.79
N LYS A 13 9.91 8.07 12.58
CA LYS A 13 8.47 8.24 12.40
C LYS A 13 7.91 6.88 12.77
N ILE A 14 7.22 6.83 13.90
CA ILE A 14 6.29 5.76 14.27
C ILE A 14 5.61 5.38 12.95
N GLU A 15 5.90 4.19 12.43
CA GLU A 15 5.27 3.73 11.21
C GLU A 15 3.77 3.80 11.46
N GLU A 16 3.07 4.65 10.73
CA GLU A 16 1.62 4.68 10.84
C GLU A 16 1.11 3.27 10.54
N PRO A 17 0.25 2.69 11.40
CA PRO A 17 -0.26 1.33 11.22
C PRO A 17 -0.82 1.07 9.81
N VAL A 18 -1.36 2.13 9.18
CA VAL A 18 -1.84 2.13 7.80
C VAL A 18 -0.72 1.85 6.80
N ASN A 19 0.46 2.43 6.95
CA ASN A 19 1.58 2.20 6.02
C ASN A 19 2.06 0.74 6.06
N LYS A 20 2.10 0.14 7.25
CA LYS A 20 2.43 -1.28 7.41
C LYS A 20 1.38 -2.18 6.75
N LEU A 21 0.10 -1.90 6.98
CA LEU A 21 -1.00 -2.64 6.34
C LEU A 21 -0.94 -2.53 4.81
N VAL A 22 -0.73 -1.31 4.30
CA VAL A 22 -0.60 -1.06 2.87
C VAL A 22 0.62 -1.81 2.30
N TYR A 23 1.73 -1.85 3.02
CA TYR A 23 2.91 -2.61 2.61
C TYR A 23 2.64 -4.12 2.54
N GLU A 24 1.94 -4.67 3.52
CA GLU A 24 1.53 -6.08 3.54
C GLU A 24 0.59 -6.41 2.37
N ILE A 25 -0.43 -5.58 2.13
CA ILE A 25 -1.36 -5.68 0.99
C ILE A 25 -0.58 -5.67 -0.34
N THR A 26 0.36 -4.73 -0.49
CA THR A 26 1.20 -4.64 -1.69
C THR A 26 2.04 -5.89 -1.89
N SER A 27 2.59 -6.41 -0.79
CA SER A 27 3.45 -7.59 -0.82
C SER A 27 2.68 -8.85 -1.22
N LEU A 28 1.42 -8.99 -0.77
CA LEU A 28 0.52 -10.05 -1.21
C LEU A 28 0.28 -10.02 -2.72
N ILE A 29 0.04 -8.83 -3.27
CA ILE A 29 -0.20 -8.65 -4.70
C ILE A 29 1.07 -8.90 -5.52
N LYS A 30 2.18 -8.25 -5.16
CA LYS A 30 3.42 -8.28 -5.94
C LYS A 30 4.13 -9.61 -5.92
N PHE A 31 4.26 -10.20 -4.74
CA PHE A 31 5.11 -11.37 -4.57
C PHE A 31 4.32 -12.67 -4.57
N LYS A 32 3.06 -12.63 -4.11
CA LYS A 32 2.22 -13.85 -3.99
C LYS A 32 1.10 -13.91 -5.02
N GLN A 33 0.86 -12.83 -5.77
CA GLN A 33 -0.31 -12.67 -6.66
C GLN A 33 -1.63 -13.02 -5.96
N ASP A 34 -1.70 -12.85 -4.64
CA ASP A 34 -2.84 -13.19 -3.83
C ASP A 34 -3.72 -11.96 -3.63
N TYR A 35 -4.52 -11.67 -4.66
CA TYR A 35 -5.44 -10.55 -4.65
C TYR A 35 -6.62 -10.78 -3.68
N ASN A 36 -7.02 -12.03 -3.45
CA ASN A 36 -8.14 -12.32 -2.57
C ASN A 36 -7.82 -11.98 -1.11
N SER A 37 -6.66 -12.41 -0.62
CA SER A 37 -6.19 -12.05 0.73
C SER A 37 -5.95 -10.55 0.86
N ALA A 38 -5.45 -9.90 -0.19
CA ALA A 38 -5.28 -8.45 -0.21
C ALA A 38 -6.63 -7.72 -0.07
N VAL A 39 -7.66 -8.15 -0.80
CA VAL A 39 -9.03 -7.63 -0.68
C VAL A 39 -9.60 -7.86 0.71
N ASP A 40 -9.42 -9.05 1.28
CA ASP A 40 -9.88 -9.36 2.63
C ASP A 40 -9.23 -8.44 3.67
N MET A 41 -7.94 -8.14 3.54
CA MET A 41 -7.25 -7.19 4.41
C MET A 41 -7.79 -5.77 4.26
N ILE A 42 -8.09 -5.33 3.03
CA ILE A 42 -8.66 -4.00 2.78
C ILE A 42 -10.03 -3.87 3.45
N LEU A 43 -10.91 -4.85 3.25
CA LEU A 43 -12.26 -4.84 3.80
C LEU A 43 -12.25 -4.96 5.34
N LYS A 44 -11.45 -5.87 5.91
CA LYS A 44 -11.37 -6.07 7.37
C LYS A 44 -10.85 -4.85 8.11
N ASN A 45 -9.95 -4.08 7.49
CA ASN A 45 -9.38 -2.88 8.09
C ASN A 45 -10.12 -1.60 7.66
N ASN A 46 -11.24 -1.72 6.96
CA ASN A 46 -12.03 -0.60 6.44
C ASN A 46 -11.18 0.43 5.66
N LEU A 47 -10.20 -0.07 4.90
CA LEU A 47 -9.33 0.77 4.07
C LEU A 47 -10.05 1.10 2.76
N LYS A 48 -9.87 2.33 2.27
CA LYS A 48 -10.29 2.66 0.91
C LYS A 48 -9.24 2.20 -0.08
N LEU A 49 -9.67 1.86 -1.30
CA LEU A 49 -8.73 1.56 -2.37
C LEU A 49 -7.77 2.74 -2.63
N GLU A 50 -8.27 3.97 -2.55
CA GLU A 50 -7.45 5.18 -2.66
C GLU A 50 -6.34 5.23 -1.60
N ASP A 51 -6.60 4.77 -0.37
CA ASP A 51 -5.61 4.75 0.70
C ASP A 51 -4.46 3.80 0.40
N VAL A 52 -4.77 2.68 -0.25
CA VAL A 52 -3.80 1.71 -0.74
C VAL A 52 -3.05 2.32 -1.93
N VAL A 53 -3.73 2.77 -2.97
CA VAL A 53 -3.10 3.25 -4.21
C VAL A 53 -2.21 4.47 -3.97
N SER A 54 -2.68 5.45 -3.19
CA SER A 54 -1.93 6.69 -2.89
C SER A 54 -0.62 6.45 -2.13
N ARG A 55 -0.54 5.34 -1.39
CA ARG A 55 0.63 4.96 -0.58
C ARG A 55 1.43 3.82 -1.21
N THR A 56 0.95 3.25 -2.32
CA THR A 56 1.61 2.17 -3.07
C THR A 56 2.20 2.68 -4.36
N ALA A 57 3.42 3.22 -4.28
CA ALA A 57 4.18 3.60 -5.47
C ALA A 57 4.62 2.39 -6.35
N ARG A 58 4.23 1.16 -5.99
CA ARG A 58 4.78 -0.08 -6.56
C ARG A 58 3.77 -0.87 -7.39
N LEU A 59 2.47 -0.67 -7.23
CA LEU A 59 1.47 -1.42 -8.00
C LEU A 59 1.39 -0.89 -9.43
N THR A 60 1.30 -1.80 -10.41
CA THR A 60 1.02 -1.41 -11.79
C THR A 60 -0.45 -1.07 -11.95
N PHE A 61 -0.79 -0.37 -13.03
CA PHE A 61 -2.18 -0.04 -13.34
C PHE A 61 -3.05 -1.32 -13.42
N ASP A 62 -2.59 -2.36 -14.11
CA ASP A 62 -3.31 -3.63 -14.21
C ASP A 62 -3.56 -4.31 -12.86
N GLU A 63 -2.59 -4.25 -11.95
CA GLU A 63 -2.73 -4.80 -10.59
C GLU A 63 -3.79 -4.02 -9.80
N VAL A 64 -3.81 -2.68 -9.96
CA VAL A 64 -4.80 -1.82 -9.34
C VAL A 64 -6.20 -2.08 -9.91
N VAL A 65 -6.33 -2.23 -11.24
CA VAL A 65 -7.61 -2.56 -11.89
C VAL A 65 -8.15 -3.89 -11.40
N LYS A 66 -7.32 -4.95 -11.37
CA LYS A 66 -7.72 -6.26 -10.85
C LYS A 66 -8.16 -6.21 -9.40
N LEU A 67 -7.43 -5.45 -8.57
CA LEU A 67 -7.78 -5.25 -7.17
C LEU A 67 -9.12 -4.52 -7.03
N ALA A 68 -9.37 -3.50 -7.85
CA ALA A 68 -10.61 -2.75 -7.88
C ALA A 68 -11.81 -3.62 -8.31
N ASP A 69 -11.66 -4.39 -9.38
CA ASP A 69 -12.70 -5.30 -9.88
C ASP A 69 -13.12 -6.31 -8.80
N LEU A 70 -12.15 -6.90 -8.09
CA LEU A 70 -12.43 -7.83 -7.00
C LEU A 70 -13.11 -7.17 -5.81
N LEU A 71 -12.73 -5.93 -5.47
CA LEU A 71 -13.40 -5.16 -4.40
C LEU A 71 -14.86 -4.84 -4.76
N ILE A 72 -15.12 -4.47 -6.01
CA ILE A 72 -16.47 -4.18 -6.50
C ILE A 72 -17.31 -5.46 -6.52
N SER A 73 -16.76 -6.58 -6.98
CA SER A 73 -17.46 -7.86 -7.06
C SER A 73 -17.83 -8.46 -5.70
N ARG A 74 -17.19 -8.02 -4.61
CA ARG A 74 -17.46 -8.51 -3.24
C ARG A 74 -18.36 -7.59 -2.41
N LYS A 75 -18.75 -6.43 -2.94
CA LYS A 75 -19.75 -5.55 -2.36
C LYS A 75 -21.16 -5.96 -2.77
#